data_AF-A1DG69-F1
#
_entry.id   AF-A1DG69-F1
#
_cell.length_a   1.000
_cell.length_b   1.000
_cell.length_c   1.000
_cell.angle_alpha   90.00
_cell.angle_beta   90.00
_cell.angle_gamma   90.00
#
_symmetry.space_group_name_H-M   'P 1'
#
loop_
_entity.id
_entity.type
_entity.pdbx_description
1 polymer ?
#
loop_
_entity_poly.entity_id
_entity_poly.type
_entity_poly.pdbx_seq_one_letter_code
_entity_poly.pdbx_strand_id
1 'polypeptide(L)'
;MPRPGTAAETYVAYGMTQKLFEVCSSQADYSIPQLSQKGAQVPKTEAGEDLGVGEGWWYEDLGLIPTFSTWSQVTFLHMYLLTVRLRALPSYESLQTYSRHLIDHFSHNAEHRMDVLHGLTSRAIRNKFLKDLFIQWRGVLAAYDEGLVKGDAVLGAAVWRNLWKASHTGPHGEDMDWTKVARVVAYMRRVISELSQINEADLILHIGPRPGGKPGIFGYSELDQQLVDGKR
;
A
#
# COMPACT_ATOMS: atom_id res chain seq x y z
N MET A 1 -21.68 -14.01 10.38
CA MET A 1 -20.98 -14.17 9.09
C MET A 1 -21.51 -15.39 8.36
N PRO A 2 -21.51 -15.41 7.03
CA PRO A 2 -21.85 -16.59 6.23
C PRO A 2 -20.91 -17.77 6.51
N ARG A 3 -21.32 -19.00 6.15
CA ARG A 3 -20.47 -20.19 6.32
C ARG A 3 -19.29 -20.14 5.33
N PRO A 4 -18.08 -20.57 5.74
CA PRO A 4 -16.92 -20.66 4.85
C PRO A 4 -17.21 -21.44 3.56
N GLY A 5 -16.70 -20.95 2.43
CA GLY A 5 -16.79 -21.57 1.11
C GLY A 5 -18.11 -21.36 0.37
N THR A 6 -19.04 -20.61 0.96
CA THR A 6 -20.36 -20.40 0.35
C THR A 6 -20.36 -19.25 -0.66
N ALA A 7 -21.28 -19.29 -1.62
CA ALA A 7 -21.52 -18.18 -2.54
C ALA A 7 -21.89 -16.87 -1.79
N ALA A 8 -22.63 -17.01 -0.68
CA ALA A 8 -22.99 -15.88 0.18
C ALA A 8 -21.77 -15.26 0.88
N GLU A 9 -20.82 -16.08 1.34
CA GLU A 9 -19.55 -15.59 1.87
C GLU A 9 -18.75 -14.86 0.78
N THR A 10 -18.61 -15.47 -0.39
CA THR A 10 -17.85 -14.88 -1.51
C THR A 10 -18.39 -13.49 -1.89
N TYR A 11 -19.71 -13.32 -1.93
CA TYR A 11 -20.31 -12.01 -2.24
C TYR A 11 -20.06 -10.97 -1.15
N VAL A 12 -20.23 -11.34 0.12
CA VAL A 12 -19.97 -10.44 1.26
C VAL A 12 -18.48 -10.07 1.32
N ALA A 13 -17.60 -11.06 1.17
CA ALA A 13 -16.16 -10.89 1.13
C ALA A 13 -15.74 -9.97 -0.02
N TYR A 14 -16.32 -10.13 -1.21
CA TYR A 14 -16.05 -9.24 -2.34
C TYR A 14 -16.36 -7.77 -2.03
N GLY A 15 -17.56 -7.48 -1.52
CA GLY A 15 -17.95 -6.11 -1.16
C GLY A 15 -17.14 -5.52 -0.01
N MET A 16 -16.80 -6.33 1.00
CA MET A 16 -15.95 -5.90 2.11
C MET A 16 -14.52 -5.61 1.63
N THR A 17 -13.90 -6.54 0.92
CA THR A 17 -12.54 -6.39 0.40
C THR A 17 -12.40 -5.24 -0.59
N GLN A 18 -13.46 -4.91 -1.33
CA GLN A 18 -13.47 -3.72 -2.19
C GLN A 18 -13.25 -2.46 -1.36
N LYS A 19 -14.04 -2.27 -0.30
CA LYS A 19 -13.91 -1.10 0.59
C LYS A 19 -12.58 -1.08 1.33
N LEU A 20 -12.10 -2.24 1.77
CA LEU A 20 -10.79 -2.36 2.40
C LEU A 20 -9.67 -1.93 1.43
N PHE A 21 -9.74 -2.39 0.18
CA PHE A 21 -8.80 -2.02 -0.87
C PHE A 21 -8.86 -0.53 -1.24
N GLU A 22 -10.05 0.08 -1.30
CA GLU A 22 -10.20 1.52 -1.52
C GLU A 22 -9.45 2.33 -0.45
N VAL A 23 -9.51 1.92 0.81
CA VAL A 23 -8.71 2.55 1.88
C VAL A 23 -7.21 2.31 1.69
N CYS A 24 -6.77 1.12 1.28
CA CYS A 24 -5.35 0.86 0.97
C CYS A 24 -4.83 1.72 -0.19
N SER A 25 -5.58 1.78 -1.29
CA SER A 25 -5.17 2.44 -2.54
C SER A 25 -5.19 3.96 -2.45
N SER A 26 -5.98 4.53 -1.52
CA SER A 26 -6.02 5.97 -1.27
C SER A 26 -4.83 6.51 -0.48
N GLN A 27 -4.04 5.65 0.20
CA GLN A 27 -2.96 6.11 1.08
C GLN A 27 -1.84 6.88 0.36
N ALA A 28 -1.57 6.51 -0.89
CA ALA A 28 -0.61 7.20 -1.75
C ALA A 28 -1.26 7.50 -3.11
N ASP A 29 -2.51 7.96 -3.11
CA ASP A 29 -3.14 8.36 -4.37
C ASP A 29 -2.41 9.55 -5.00
N TYR A 30 -2.50 9.68 -6.32
CA TYR A 30 -1.85 10.74 -7.07
C TYR A 30 -2.66 11.03 -8.34
N SER A 31 -2.46 12.24 -8.86
CA SER A 31 -3.04 12.70 -10.12
C SER A 31 -1.94 13.13 -11.10
N ILE A 32 -2.27 13.22 -12.39
CA ILE A 32 -1.39 13.79 -13.41
C ILE A 32 -2.15 14.93 -14.09
N PRO A 33 -2.04 16.17 -13.56
CA PRO A 33 -2.82 17.32 -14.04
C PRO A 33 -2.63 17.61 -15.54
N GLN A 34 -1.46 17.26 -16.08
CA GLN A 34 -1.09 17.48 -17.48
C GLN A 34 -1.99 16.69 -18.44
N LEU A 35 -2.61 15.58 -18.01
CA LEU A 35 -3.53 14.81 -18.85
C LEU A 35 -4.79 15.58 -19.25
N SER A 36 -5.21 16.57 -18.45
CA SER A 36 -6.34 17.45 -18.76
C SER A 36 -5.96 18.66 -19.61
N GLN A 37 -4.67 18.86 -19.90
CA GLN A 37 -4.16 20.03 -20.61
C GLN A 37 -3.74 19.65 -22.04
N LYS A 38 -4.32 20.33 -23.04
CA LYS A 38 -4.04 20.04 -24.44
C LYS A 38 -2.58 20.32 -24.78
N GLY A 39 -1.84 19.29 -25.17
CA GLY A 39 -0.44 19.39 -25.60
C GLY A 39 0.58 19.46 -24.46
N ALA A 40 0.15 19.33 -23.19
CA ALA A 40 1.07 19.24 -22.07
C ALA A 40 1.81 17.90 -22.07
N GLN A 41 3.09 17.92 -21.71
CA GLN A 41 3.89 16.72 -21.52
C GLN A 41 3.84 16.30 -20.06
N VAL A 42 3.65 15.01 -19.82
CA VAL A 42 3.74 14.44 -18.47
C VAL A 42 5.22 14.48 -18.05
N PRO A 43 5.57 15.13 -16.93
CA PRO A 43 6.93 15.12 -16.43
C PRO A 43 7.38 13.69 -16.12
N LYS A 44 8.68 13.41 -16.25
CA LYS A 44 9.24 12.09 -15.99
C LYS A 44 10.37 12.14 -14.98
N THR A 45 10.51 11.08 -14.19
CA THR A 45 11.69 10.84 -13.37
C THR A 45 12.89 10.51 -14.26
N GLU A 46 14.11 10.52 -13.69
CA GLU A 46 15.32 10.08 -14.39
C GLU A 46 15.23 8.63 -14.89
N ALA A 47 14.46 7.79 -14.19
CA ALA A 47 14.16 6.41 -14.58
C ALA A 47 13.05 6.30 -15.65
N GLY A 48 12.50 7.42 -16.13
CA GLY A 48 11.48 7.47 -17.18
C GLY A 48 10.04 7.25 -16.72
N GLU A 49 9.80 7.16 -15.41
CA GLU A 49 8.46 7.01 -14.84
C GLU A 49 7.68 8.32 -14.92
N ASP A 50 6.39 8.26 -15.24
CA ASP A 50 5.53 9.44 -15.19
C ASP A 50 5.41 9.96 -13.76
N LEU A 51 5.62 11.27 -13.62
CA LEU A 51 5.58 12.00 -12.37
C LEU A 51 4.24 12.73 -12.25
N GLY A 52 3.50 12.40 -11.19
CA GLY A 52 2.25 13.07 -10.84
C GLY A 52 2.38 14.11 -9.73
N VAL A 53 1.26 14.38 -9.08
CA VAL A 53 1.13 15.19 -7.87
C VAL A 53 0.32 14.37 -6.88
N GLY A 54 0.83 14.22 -5.66
CA GLY A 54 0.18 13.54 -4.55
C GLY A 54 0.37 14.34 -3.26
N GLU A 55 -0.51 14.09 -2.29
CA GLU A 55 -0.55 14.81 -1.00
C GLU A 55 -0.44 13.82 0.17
N GLY A 56 -0.10 14.35 1.34
CA GLY A 56 -0.04 13.61 2.60
C GLY A 56 1.34 13.06 2.92
N TRP A 57 1.45 12.47 4.11
CA TRP A 57 2.73 12.19 4.76
C TRP A 57 3.66 11.24 3.98
N TRP A 58 3.12 10.35 3.14
CA TRP A 58 3.94 9.51 2.26
C TRP A 58 4.77 10.33 1.28
N TYR A 59 4.25 11.47 0.82
CA TYR A 59 4.93 12.36 -0.12
C TYR A 59 5.61 13.52 0.60
N GLU A 60 4.91 14.19 1.52
CA GLU A 60 5.39 15.41 2.19
C GLU A 60 6.44 15.12 3.26
N ASP A 61 6.24 14.11 4.10
CA ASP A 61 7.15 13.81 5.21
C ASP A 61 8.25 12.82 4.80
N LEU A 62 7.86 11.76 4.11
CA LEU A 62 8.80 10.72 3.67
C LEU A 62 9.51 11.11 2.37
N GLY A 63 9.01 12.11 1.64
CA GLY A 63 9.62 12.56 0.39
C GLY A 63 9.48 11.55 -0.75
N LEU A 64 8.57 10.57 -0.69
CA LEU A 64 8.38 9.66 -1.81
C LEU A 64 7.88 10.45 -3.03
N ILE A 65 8.15 9.94 -4.22
CA ILE A 65 7.74 10.60 -5.47
C ILE A 65 6.37 10.04 -5.91
N PRO A 66 5.38 10.88 -6.27
CA PRO A 66 4.07 10.43 -6.75
C PRO A 66 4.15 9.79 -8.15
N THR A 67 4.46 8.50 -8.18
CA THR A 67 4.53 7.65 -9.38
C THR A 67 3.66 6.42 -9.22
N PHE A 68 3.35 5.74 -10.32
CA PHE A 68 2.67 4.44 -10.29
C PHE A 68 3.40 3.40 -9.42
N SER A 69 4.74 3.39 -9.48
CA SER A 69 5.55 2.47 -8.67
C SER A 69 5.44 2.79 -7.17
N THR A 70 5.42 4.06 -6.79
CA THR A 70 5.25 4.44 -5.37
C THR A 70 3.86 4.06 -4.89
N TRP A 71 2.82 4.38 -5.67
CA TRP A 71 1.44 4.01 -5.36
C TRP A 71 1.28 2.50 -5.19
N SER A 72 1.84 1.70 -6.09
CA SER A 72 1.71 0.24 -6.02
C SER A 72 2.40 -0.35 -4.78
N GLN A 73 3.60 0.15 -4.43
CA GLN A 73 4.36 -0.34 -3.27
C GLN A 73 3.72 0.10 -1.94
N VAL A 74 3.21 1.33 -1.84
CA VAL A 74 2.46 1.77 -0.65
C VAL A 74 1.14 1.01 -0.54
N THR A 75 0.44 0.77 -1.66
CA THR A 75 -0.79 -0.04 -1.66
C THR A 75 -0.50 -1.48 -1.22
N PHE A 76 0.58 -2.10 -1.71
CA PHE A 76 1.02 -3.43 -1.25
C PHE A 76 1.36 -3.44 0.24
N LEU A 77 2.00 -2.41 0.78
CA LEU A 77 2.27 -2.31 2.21
C LEU A 77 0.95 -2.37 3.02
N HIS A 78 -0.08 -1.63 2.63
CA HIS A 78 -1.35 -1.66 3.34
C HIS A 78 -2.13 -2.96 3.14
N MET A 79 -2.11 -3.53 1.92
CA MET A 79 -2.66 -4.86 1.66
C MET A 79 -1.95 -5.94 2.48
N TYR A 80 -0.64 -5.82 2.70
CA TYR A 80 0.12 -6.71 3.57
C TYR A 80 -0.36 -6.60 5.02
N LEU A 81 -0.52 -5.38 5.55
CA LEU A 81 -1.02 -5.14 6.91
C LEU A 81 -2.41 -5.78 7.11
N LEU A 82 -3.31 -5.65 6.12
CA LEU A 82 -4.59 -6.36 6.14
C LEU A 82 -4.41 -7.87 6.07
N THR A 83 -3.54 -8.36 5.19
CA THR A 83 -3.29 -9.81 5.03
C THR A 83 -2.81 -10.43 6.33
N VAL A 84 -1.92 -9.76 7.08
CA VAL A 84 -1.49 -10.20 8.42
C VAL A 84 -2.69 -10.38 9.35
N ARG A 85 -3.61 -9.41 9.38
CA ARG A 85 -4.83 -9.51 10.21
C ARG A 85 -5.80 -10.59 9.72
N LEU A 86 -5.96 -10.74 8.41
CA LEU A 86 -6.84 -11.73 7.80
C LEU A 86 -6.32 -13.17 7.98
N ARG A 87 -5.03 -13.37 8.25
CA ARG A 87 -4.50 -14.70 8.61
C ARG A 87 -5.01 -15.20 9.96
N ALA A 88 -5.57 -14.33 10.80
CA ALA A 88 -6.22 -14.69 12.06
C ALA A 88 -7.74 -14.97 11.90
N LEU A 89 -8.24 -15.08 10.68
CA LEU A 89 -9.62 -15.54 10.43
C LEU A 89 -9.81 -16.98 10.90
N PRO A 90 -11.03 -17.35 11.35
CA PRO A 90 -11.30 -18.68 11.90
C PRO A 90 -11.21 -19.81 10.86
N SER A 91 -11.24 -19.48 9.56
CA SER A 91 -11.16 -20.45 8.47
C SER A 91 -10.10 -20.06 7.45
N TYR A 92 -9.29 -21.05 7.06
CA TYR A 92 -8.32 -20.92 5.97
C TYR A 92 -9.00 -20.60 4.63
N GLU A 93 -10.21 -21.10 4.40
CA GLU A 93 -10.98 -20.84 3.18
C GLU A 93 -11.44 -19.37 3.10
N SER A 94 -11.83 -18.79 4.23
CA SER A 94 -12.14 -17.36 4.33
C SER A 94 -10.89 -16.53 4.02
N LEU A 95 -9.74 -16.87 4.59
CA LEU A 95 -8.46 -16.22 4.26
C LEU A 95 -8.15 -16.26 2.75
N GLN A 96 -8.30 -17.42 2.10
CA GLN A 96 -8.07 -17.56 0.66
C GLN A 96 -9.03 -16.69 -0.16
N THR A 97 -10.31 -16.66 0.22
CA THR A 97 -11.34 -15.86 -0.44
C THR A 97 -11.03 -14.36 -0.35
N TYR A 98 -10.71 -13.87 0.85
CA TYR A 98 -10.36 -12.46 1.06
C TYR A 98 -9.07 -12.08 0.34
N SER A 99 -8.04 -12.94 0.40
CA SER A 99 -6.76 -12.70 -0.26
C SER A 99 -6.91 -12.61 -1.78
N ARG A 100 -7.73 -13.48 -2.38
CA ARG A 100 -8.04 -13.46 -3.81
C ARG A 100 -8.74 -12.16 -4.20
N HIS A 101 -9.79 -11.77 -3.49
CA HIS A 101 -10.50 -10.54 -3.85
C HIS A 101 -9.65 -9.28 -3.66
N LEU A 102 -8.82 -9.21 -2.63
CA LEU A 102 -7.89 -8.08 -2.45
C LEU A 102 -6.93 -7.92 -3.64
N ILE A 103 -6.34 -9.01 -4.14
CA ILE A 103 -5.43 -8.93 -5.29
C ILE A 103 -6.18 -8.69 -6.61
N ASP A 104 -7.42 -9.18 -6.75
CA ASP A 104 -8.27 -8.88 -7.90
C ASP A 104 -8.60 -7.38 -7.97
N HIS A 105 -9.02 -6.77 -6.84
CA HIS A 105 -9.30 -5.33 -6.75
C HIS A 105 -8.07 -4.48 -7.07
N PHE A 106 -6.90 -4.87 -6.53
CA PHE A 106 -5.63 -4.24 -6.89
C PHE A 106 -5.36 -4.33 -8.40
N SER A 107 -5.51 -5.51 -8.99
CA SER A 107 -5.22 -5.74 -10.40
C SER A 107 -6.12 -4.90 -11.32
N HIS A 108 -7.41 -4.80 -10.98
CA HIS A 108 -8.35 -3.94 -11.69
C HIS A 108 -7.99 -2.45 -11.58
N ASN A 109 -7.64 -1.96 -10.39
CA ASN A 109 -7.26 -0.56 -10.21
C ASN A 109 -5.92 -0.23 -10.88
N ALA A 110 -4.95 -1.15 -10.80
CA ALA A 110 -3.67 -1.04 -11.48
C ALA A 110 -3.85 -0.99 -13.01
N GLU A 111 -4.70 -1.86 -13.58
CA GLU A 111 -5.02 -1.82 -15.01
C GLU A 111 -5.64 -0.47 -15.41
N HIS A 112 -6.61 0.00 -14.63
CA HIS A 112 -7.26 1.28 -14.88
C HIS A 112 -6.28 2.46 -14.84
N ARG A 113 -5.40 2.52 -13.83
CA ARG A 113 -4.36 3.57 -13.74
C ARG A 113 -3.37 3.49 -14.89
N MET A 114 -2.94 2.29 -15.29
CA MET A 114 -2.06 2.12 -16.45
C MET A 114 -2.68 2.66 -17.75
N ASP A 115 -3.98 2.44 -17.94
CA ASP A 115 -4.70 2.93 -19.12
C ASP A 115 -4.93 4.45 -19.05
N VAL A 116 -5.55 4.92 -17.96
CA VAL A 116 -6.04 6.31 -17.84
C VAL A 116 -4.93 7.30 -17.51
N LEU A 117 -4.02 6.97 -16.59
CA LEU A 117 -2.98 7.90 -16.15
C LEU A 117 -1.71 7.80 -17.00
N HIS A 118 -1.38 6.61 -17.50
CA HIS A 118 -0.12 6.34 -18.17
C HIS A 118 -0.24 6.03 -19.66
N GLY A 119 -1.46 6.09 -20.22
CA GLY A 119 -1.70 5.90 -21.65
C GLY A 119 -1.29 4.53 -22.19
N LEU A 120 -1.16 3.51 -21.32
CA LEU A 120 -0.83 2.14 -21.71
C LEU A 120 -2.06 1.43 -22.26
N THR A 121 -2.53 1.88 -23.42
CA THR A 121 -3.76 1.40 -24.07
C THR A 121 -3.66 -0.04 -24.58
N SER A 122 -2.44 -0.55 -24.77
CA SER A 122 -2.21 -1.94 -25.18
C SER A 122 -2.50 -2.92 -24.05
N ARG A 123 -3.58 -3.70 -24.21
CA ARG A 123 -3.97 -4.78 -23.28
C ARG A 123 -2.85 -5.81 -23.05
N ALA A 124 -2.10 -6.16 -24.09
CA ALA A 124 -1.00 -7.12 -23.97
C ALA A 124 0.13 -6.59 -23.07
N ILE A 125 0.45 -5.30 -23.19
CA ILE A 125 1.43 -4.63 -22.34
C ILE A 125 0.92 -4.60 -20.90
N ARG A 126 -0.31 -4.12 -20.66
CA ARG A 126 -0.89 -4.10 -19.31
C ARG A 126 -0.90 -5.48 -18.64
N ASN A 127 -1.28 -6.53 -19.37
CA ASN A 127 -1.25 -7.90 -18.85
C ASN A 127 0.15 -8.38 -18.45
N LYS A 128 1.19 -7.94 -19.16
CA LYS A 128 2.58 -8.22 -18.75
C LYS A 128 2.91 -7.50 -17.45
N PHE A 129 2.62 -6.19 -17.35
CA PHE A 129 2.83 -5.42 -16.13
C PHE A 129 2.05 -5.98 -14.93
N LEU A 130 0.80 -6.41 -15.10
CA LEU A 130 0.01 -7.05 -14.03
C LEU A 130 0.65 -8.35 -13.52
N LYS A 131 1.24 -9.16 -14.41
CA LYS A 131 2.00 -10.35 -14.00
C LYS A 131 3.25 -9.98 -13.22
N ASP A 132 3.97 -8.95 -13.64
CA ASP A 132 5.16 -8.44 -12.94
C ASP A 132 4.78 -7.91 -11.55
N LEU A 133 3.70 -7.13 -11.44
CA LEU A 133 3.14 -6.67 -10.17
C LEU A 133 2.71 -7.83 -9.26
N PHE A 134 2.12 -8.89 -9.80
CA PHE A 134 1.76 -10.06 -9.02
C PHE A 134 3.00 -10.79 -8.46
N ILE A 135 4.10 -10.85 -9.22
CA ILE A 135 5.37 -11.37 -8.71
C ILE A 135 5.92 -10.47 -7.60
N GLN A 136 5.90 -9.15 -7.80
CA GLN A 136 6.31 -8.18 -6.78
C GLN A 136 5.49 -8.31 -5.49
N TRP A 137 4.16 -8.45 -5.59
CA TRP A 137 3.28 -8.67 -4.44
C TRP A 137 3.72 -9.87 -3.60
N ARG A 138 4.02 -11.01 -4.24
CA ARG A 138 4.53 -12.20 -3.52
C ARG A 138 5.89 -11.95 -2.88
N GLY A 139 6.76 -11.16 -3.53
CA GLY A 139 8.03 -10.72 -2.96
C GLY A 139 7.83 -9.86 -1.71
N VAL A 140 6.86 -8.93 -1.76
CA VAL A 140 6.47 -8.08 -0.62
C VAL A 140 5.97 -8.94 0.55
N LEU A 141 5.06 -9.89 0.29
CA LEU A 141 4.58 -10.83 1.31
C LEU A 141 5.75 -11.53 2.02
N ALA A 142 6.65 -12.14 1.24
CA ALA A 142 7.78 -12.89 1.80
C ALA A 142 8.75 -11.98 2.59
N ALA A 143 9.11 -10.83 2.04
CA ALA A 143 10.08 -9.92 2.66
C ALA A 143 9.55 -9.28 3.96
N TYR A 144 8.27 -8.90 3.98
CA TYR A 144 7.67 -8.33 5.18
C TYR A 144 7.36 -9.40 6.24
N ASP A 145 6.96 -10.63 5.84
CA ASP A 145 6.84 -11.74 6.79
C ASP A 145 8.18 -12.08 7.46
N GLU A 146 9.27 -12.11 6.68
CA GLU A 146 10.61 -12.28 7.22
C GLU A 146 10.98 -11.14 8.19
N GLY A 147 10.72 -9.89 7.80
CA GLY A 147 10.99 -8.73 8.65
C GLY A 147 10.19 -8.72 9.95
N LEU A 148 8.91 -9.11 9.89
CA LEU A 148 8.03 -9.14 11.06
C LEU A 148 8.57 -10.11 12.13
N VAL A 149 9.09 -11.27 11.70
CA VAL A 149 9.62 -12.33 12.56
C VAL A 149 11.05 -12.07 13.02
N LYS A 150 11.94 -11.60 12.13
CA LYS A 150 13.37 -11.45 12.43
C LYS A 150 13.74 -10.13 13.11
N GLY A 151 12.85 -9.14 13.10
CA GLY A 151 13.02 -7.88 13.83
C GLY A 151 13.17 -6.64 12.93
N ASP A 152 13.20 -5.48 13.58
CA ASP A 152 13.01 -4.18 12.92
C ASP A 152 14.09 -3.82 11.91
N ALA A 153 15.33 -4.29 12.10
CA ALA A 153 16.39 -4.09 11.11
C ALA A 153 16.09 -4.82 9.78
N VAL A 154 15.58 -6.06 9.85
CA VAL A 154 15.21 -6.84 8.66
C VAL A 154 13.95 -6.26 8.01
N LEU A 155 12.98 -5.84 8.82
CA LEU A 155 11.79 -5.16 8.33
C LEU A 155 12.14 -3.82 7.66
N GLY A 156 13.02 -3.03 8.26
CA GLY A 156 13.52 -1.78 7.69
C GLY A 156 14.24 -1.98 6.36
N ALA A 157 15.06 -3.04 6.24
CA ALA A 157 15.68 -3.39 4.97
C ALA A 157 14.65 -3.78 3.90
N ALA A 158 13.57 -4.48 4.25
CA ALA A 158 12.49 -4.79 3.33
C ALA A 158 11.71 -3.53 2.90
N VAL A 159 11.39 -2.66 3.86
CA VAL A 159 10.73 -1.36 3.61
C VAL A 159 11.57 -0.49 2.66
N TRP A 160 12.87 -0.37 2.93
CA TRP A 160 13.80 0.39 2.10
C TRP A 160 13.87 -0.14 0.67
N ARG A 161 13.98 -1.47 0.49
CA ARG A 161 14.00 -2.08 -0.85
C ARG A 161 12.72 -1.84 -1.63
N ASN A 162 11.56 -1.87 -0.98
CA ASN A 162 10.26 -1.77 -1.65
C ASN A 162 9.85 -0.30 -1.90
N LEU A 163 9.93 0.57 -0.89
CA LEU A 163 9.48 1.96 -1.00
C LEU A 163 10.52 2.90 -1.62
N TRP A 164 11.79 2.69 -1.30
CA TRP A 164 12.91 3.50 -1.80
C TRP A 164 13.73 2.80 -2.88
N LYS A 165 13.25 1.67 -3.41
CA LYS A 165 13.87 0.94 -4.53
C LYS A 165 15.34 0.57 -4.27
N ALA A 166 15.70 0.33 -3.01
CA ALA A 166 17.09 0.11 -2.57
C ALA A 166 18.06 1.26 -2.93
N SER A 167 17.53 2.49 -3.06
CA SER A 167 18.34 3.68 -3.32
C SER A 167 19.05 4.16 -2.06
N HIS A 168 20.32 4.53 -2.17
CA HIS A 168 21.05 5.20 -1.10
C HIS A 168 20.88 6.72 -1.12
N THR A 169 20.25 7.25 -2.18
CA THR A 169 19.92 8.66 -2.31
C THR A 169 18.41 8.86 -2.27
N GLY A 170 17.98 9.92 -1.59
CA GLY A 170 16.63 10.41 -1.66
C GLY A 170 16.28 10.94 -3.06
N PRO A 171 14.98 11.18 -3.32
CA PRO A 171 14.48 11.72 -4.58
C PRO A 171 15.11 13.03 -5.08
N HIS A 172 15.75 13.82 -4.22
CA HIS A 172 16.40 15.08 -4.57
C HIS A 172 17.93 14.98 -4.55
N GLY A 173 18.48 13.76 -4.52
CA GLY A 173 19.92 13.50 -4.56
C GLY A 173 20.62 13.62 -3.21
N GLU A 174 19.87 13.83 -2.13
CA GLU A 174 20.36 13.79 -0.75
C GLU A 174 20.66 12.37 -0.29
N ASP A 175 21.50 12.20 0.74
CA ASP A 175 21.70 10.88 1.36
C ASP A 175 20.38 10.36 1.98
N MET A 176 20.18 9.04 1.96
CA MET A 176 19.03 8.40 2.56
C MET A 176 18.88 8.76 4.05
N ASP A 177 17.78 9.44 4.40
CA ASP A 177 17.40 9.64 5.79
C ASP A 177 16.77 8.37 6.37
N TRP A 178 17.59 7.59 7.08
CA TRP A 178 17.16 6.34 7.72
C TRP A 178 16.07 6.52 8.78
N THR A 179 15.87 7.75 9.29
CA THR A 179 14.74 8.09 10.17
C THR A 179 13.41 7.83 9.46
N LYS A 180 13.32 8.10 8.16
CA LYS A 180 12.10 7.86 7.35
C LYS A 180 11.78 6.37 7.24
N VAL A 181 12.81 5.54 7.02
CA VAL A 181 12.65 4.07 7.01
C VAL A 181 12.19 3.58 8.38
N ALA A 182 12.81 4.06 9.46
CA ALA A 182 12.41 3.71 10.82
C ALA A 182 10.98 4.14 11.16
N ARG A 183 10.53 5.31 10.68
CA ARG A 183 9.14 5.79 10.83
C ARG A 183 8.14 4.84 10.17
N VAL A 184 8.43 4.32 8.98
CA VAL A 184 7.57 3.33 8.32
C VAL A 184 7.57 2.00 9.08
N VAL A 185 8.69 1.57 9.64
CA VAL A 185 8.74 0.37 10.50
C VAL A 185 7.89 0.55 11.76
N ALA A 186 8.00 1.69 12.44
CA ALA A 186 7.18 2.03 13.60
C ALA A 186 5.68 2.04 13.23
N TYR A 187 5.33 2.68 12.11
CA TYR A 187 3.99 2.67 11.53
C TYR A 187 3.46 1.24 11.32
N MET A 188 4.22 0.37 10.65
CA MET A 188 3.81 -1.02 10.41
C MET A 188 3.58 -1.79 11.73
N ARG A 189 4.45 -1.61 12.72
CA ARG A 189 4.31 -2.25 14.04
C ARG A 189 3.05 -1.77 14.76
N ARG A 190 2.82 -0.45 14.81
CA ARG A 190 1.63 0.14 15.41
C ARG A 190 0.37 -0.36 14.72
N VAL A 191 0.32 -0.29 13.38
CA VAL A 191 -0.86 -0.71 12.61
C VAL A 191 -1.17 -2.19 12.83
N ILE A 192 -0.18 -3.08 12.80
CA ILE A 192 -0.40 -4.51 13.08
C ILE A 192 -0.94 -4.70 14.51
N SER A 193 -0.37 -4.00 15.49
CA SER A 193 -0.83 -4.05 16.87
C SER A 193 -2.28 -3.58 17.01
N GLU A 194 -2.65 -2.45 16.40
CA GLU A 194 -4.02 -1.93 16.42
C GLU A 194 -4.99 -2.87 15.70
N LEU A 195 -4.65 -3.33 14.49
CA LEU A 195 -5.48 -4.27 13.72
C LEU A 195 -5.76 -5.56 14.48
N SER A 196 -4.81 -6.04 15.29
CA SER A 196 -4.97 -7.26 16.10
C SER A 196 -6.12 -7.18 17.10
N GLN A 197 -6.53 -5.97 17.49
CA GLN A 197 -7.60 -5.72 18.46
C GLN A 197 -8.97 -5.51 17.80
N ILE A 198 -9.03 -5.46 16.47
CA ILE A 198 -10.26 -5.17 15.72
C ILE A 198 -10.85 -6.47 15.16
N ASN A 199 -12.17 -6.64 15.29
CA ASN A 199 -12.88 -7.74 14.64
C ASN A 199 -12.90 -7.51 13.12
N GLU A 200 -12.84 -8.59 12.33
CA GLU A 200 -12.92 -8.52 10.86
C GLU A 200 -14.12 -7.68 10.38
N ALA A 201 -15.29 -7.87 10.99
CA ALA A 201 -16.51 -7.16 10.60
C ALA A 201 -16.40 -5.63 10.78
N ASP A 202 -15.54 -5.18 11.69
CA ASP A 202 -15.38 -3.77 12.04
C ASP A 202 -14.19 -3.12 11.32
N LEU A 203 -13.34 -3.88 10.63
CA LEU A 203 -12.09 -3.36 10.02
C LEU A 203 -12.32 -2.06 9.24
N ILE A 204 -13.35 -2.02 8.40
CA ILE A 204 -13.66 -0.87 7.57
C ILE A 204 -13.96 0.41 8.37
N LEU A 205 -14.51 0.29 9.57
CA LEU A 205 -14.84 1.42 10.44
C LEU A 205 -13.60 2.05 11.10
N HIS A 206 -12.49 1.32 11.13
CA HIS A 206 -11.28 1.71 11.85
C HIS A 206 -10.11 2.07 10.94
N ILE A 207 -9.95 1.42 9.78
CA ILE A 207 -8.76 1.62 8.94
C ILE A 207 -8.75 2.97 8.21
N GLY A 208 -9.92 3.44 7.76
CA GLY A 208 -10.07 4.70 7.03
C GLY A 208 -10.40 5.89 7.94
N PRO A 209 -10.59 7.10 7.38
CA PRO A 209 -10.95 8.29 8.13
C PRO A 209 -12.17 8.04 9.03
N ARG A 210 -12.05 8.39 10.31
CA ARG A 210 -13.11 8.17 11.31
C ARG A 210 -14.04 9.39 11.39
N PRO A 211 -15.29 9.19 11.87
CA PRO A 211 -16.21 10.31 12.12
C PRO A 211 -15.54 11.40 12.97
N GLY A 212 -15.76 12.66 12.60
CA GLY A 212 -15.13 13.81 13.26
C GLY A 212 -13.71 14.14 12.78
N GLY A 213 -13.29 13.63 11.62
CA GLY A 213 -12.02 14.00 10.98
C GLY A 213 -10.78 13.39 11.62
N LYS A 214 -10.95 12.43 12.55
CA LYS A 214 -9.81 11.74 13.15
C LYS A 214 -9.19 10.76 12.15
N PRO A 215 -7.86 10.67 12.06
CA PRO A 215 -7.20 9.69 11.20
C PRO A 215 -7.61 8.26 11.60
N GLY A 216 -7.79 7.40 10.60
CA GLY A 216 -7.95 5.96 10.78
C GLY A 216 -6.65 5.30 11.23
N ILE A 217 -6.67 3.98 11.43
CA ILE A 217 -5.47 3.20 11.79
C ILE A 217 -4.35 3.42 10.75
N PHE A 218 -4.69 3.49 9.45
CA PHE A 218 -3.71 3.72 8.38
C PHE A 218 -3.25 5.18 8.25
N GLY A 219 -3.88 6.09 8.98
CA GLY A 219 -3.47 7.49 8.98
C GLY A 219 -2.13 7.70 9.69
N TYR A 220 -1.58 8.89 9.44
CA TYR A 220 -0.45 9.42 10.18
C TYR A 220 -0.71 9.42 11.70
N SER A 221 0.32 9.11 12.47
CA SER A 221 0.31 9.17 13.93
C SER A 221 1.62 9.77 14.44
N GLU A 222 1.52 10.79 15.28
CA GLU A 222 2.70 11.38 15.95
C GLU A 222 3.45 10.35 16.81
N LEU A 223 2.78 9.30 17.27
CA LEU A 223 3.42 8.21 18.02
C LEU A 223 4.51 7.51 17.20
N ASP A 224 4.29 7.33 15.89
CA ASP A 224 5.27 6.68 15.01
C ASP A 224 6.53 7.54 14.88
N GLN A 225 6.37 8.86 14.86
CA GLN A 225 7.48 9.80 14.86
C GLN A 225 8.19 9.82 16.21
N GLN A 226 7.45 9.96 17.31
CA GLN A 226 7.99 10.02 18.67
C GLN A 226 8.79 8.76 19.03
N LEU A 227 8.37 7.59 18.56
CA LEU A 227 9.09 6.32 18.78
C LEU A 227 10.48 6.30 18.12
N VAL A 228 10.65 7.03 17.02
CA VAL A 228 11.92 7.11 16.30
C VAL A 228 12.79 8.25 16.84
N ASP A 229 12.18 9.41 17.09
CA ASP A 229 12.88 10.61 17.54
C ASP A 229 13.27 10.55 19.02
N GLY A 230 12.43 9.93 19.87
CA GLY A 230 12.62 9.85 21.32
C GLY A 230 13.71 8.89 21.80
N LYS A 231 14.45 8.25 20.88
CA LYS A 231 15.59 7.37 21.18
C LYS A 231 16.96 8.00 20.86
N ARG A 232 17.01 9.30 20.59
CA ARG A 232 18.26 10.05 20.41
C ARG A 232 18.68 10.76 21.69
#